data_AF-A0A956R2D9-F1
#
_entry.id   AF-A0A956R2D9-F1
#
_cell.length_a   1.000
_cell.length_b   1.000
_cell.length_c   1.000
_cell.angle_alpha   90.00
_cell.angle_beta   90.00
_cell.angle_gamma   90.00
#
_symmetry.space_group_name_H-M   'P 1'
#
loop_
_entity.id
_entity.type
_entity.pdbx_description
1 polymer ?
#
loop_
_entity_poly.entity_id
_entity_poly.type
_entity_poly.pdbx_seq_one_letter_code
_entity_poly.pdbx_strand_id
1 'polypeptide(L)'
;GGVAGSVVDPDDPNATRAQADLEGETLDSNADVPERLPKLQAAGWWTTFGAVALASAGGVLAGVAEAREDQAKRLAYGFDLNTGQTNLYDDVGDEYEGLLREGNAYQWAARSLIITGSVALLTGVGLFIADGVQRRRAGSSRSARLRGPGLGIRLEPGPGLRLRF
;
A
#
# COMPACT_ATOMS: atom_id res chain seq x y z
N GLY A 1 -39.03 -13.91 10.76
CA GLY A 1 -38.39 -13.40 11.99
C GLY A 1 -38.13 -11.94 11.79
N GLY A 2 -38.81 -11.08 12.56
CA GLY A 2 -38.70 -9.63 12.45
C GLY A 2 -37.34 -9.14 12.96
N VAL A 3 -36.74 -8.21 12.21
CA VAL A 3 -35.57 -7.46 12.65
C VAL A 3 -36.09 -6.43 13.66
N ALA A 4 -35.69 -6.59 14.92
CA ALA A 4 -36.00 -5.65 15.98
C ALA A 4 -35.37 -4.29 15.64
N GLY A 5 -36.21 -3.26 15.49
CA GLY A 5 -35.75 -1.88 15.41
C GLY A 5 -35.01 -1.52 16.69
N SER A 6 -33.77 -1.06 16.56
CA SER A 6 -33.08 -0.38 17.64
C SER A 6 -33.80 0.94 17.89
N VAL A 7 -34.62 0.99 18.94
CA VAL A 7 -35.19 2.23 19.43
C VAL A 7 -34.03 3.03 20.01
N VAL A 8 -33.63 4.09 19.30
CA VAL A 8 -32.68 5.08 19.80
C VAL A 8 -33.40 5.90 20.86
N ASP A 9 -32.83 5.94 22.06
CA ASP A 9 -33.36 6.72 23.19
C ASP A 9 -33.26 8.22 22.86
N PRO A 10 -34.39 8.97 22.80
CA PRO A 10 -34.39 10.38 22.43
C PRO A 10 -33.67 11.28 23.45
N ASP A 11 -33.38 10.77 24.66
CA ASP A 11 -32.74 11.54 25.72
C ASP A 11 -31.22 11.24 25.86
N ASP A 12 -30.60 10.49 24.94
CA ASP A 12 -29.15 10.28 24.90
C ASP A 12 -28.43 11.47 24.22
N PRO A 13 -27.48 12.16 24.88
CA PRO A 13 -26.71 13.26 24.30
C PRO A 13 -25.83 12.85 23.10
N ASN A 14 -25.65 11.55 22.84
CA ASN A 14 -24.99 11.02 21.64
C ASN A 14 -25.96 10.50 20.56
N ALA A 15 -27.28 10.56 20.78
CA ALA A 15 -28.29 10.12 19.82
C ALA A 15 -28.16 10.85 18.48
N THR A 16 -27.83 12.14 18.48
CA THR A 16 -27.59 12.94 17.27
C THR A 16 -26.40 12.44 16.44
N ARG A 17 -25.40 11.83 17.08
CA ARG A 17 -24.20 11.30 16.40
C ARG A 17 -24.48 9.92 15.79
N ALA A 18 -25.20 9.07 16.52
CA ALA A 18 -25.63 7.76 16.03
C ALA A 18 -26.68 7.88 14.91
N GLN A 19 -27.55 8.89 15.00
CA GLN A 19 -28.51 9.20 13.94
C GLN A 19 -27.81 9.77 12.70
N ALA A 20 -26.76 10.59 12.82
CA ALA A 20 -25.96 11.08 11.69
C ALA A 20 -25.13 9.98 10.99
N ASP A 21 -24.71 8.93 11.71
CA ASP A 21 -24.04 7.76 11.12
C ASP A 21 -25.04 6.79 10.43
N LEU A 22 -26.29 6.73 10.90
CA LEU A 22 -27.36 5.88 10.34
C LEU A 22 -28.14 6.56 9.20
N GLU A 23 -28.40 7.85 9.33
CA GLU A 23 -28.92 8.75 8.31
C GLU A 23 -27.73 9.38 7.60
N GLY A 24 -26.93 8.55 6.91
CA GLY A 24 -25.72 8.99 6.25
C GLY A 24 -25.95 10.33 5.56
N GLU A 25 -25.34 11.37 6.12
CA GLU A 25 -25.39 12.75 5.64
C GLU A 25 -25.22 12.68 4.13
N THR A 26 -26.34 12.82 3.41
CA THR A 26 -26.33 12.73 1.97
C THR A 26 -25.52 13.93 1.54
N LEU A 27 -24.25 13.69 1.18
CA LEU A 27 -23.44 14.63 0.42
C LEU A 27 -24.38 15.27 -0.58
N ASP A 28 -24.43 16.61 -0.57
CA ASP A 28 -25.19 17.42 -1.51
C ASP A 28 -25.23 16.70 -2.86
N SER A 29 -26.41 16.51 -3.44
CA SER A 29 -26.54 15.75 -4.70
C SER A 29 -25.72 16.35 -5.86
N ASN A 30 -25.15 17.54 -5.65
CA ASN A 30 -24.22 18.25 -6.54
C ASN A 30 -22.76 18.25 -6.05
N ALA A 31 -22.41 17.49 -5.00
CA ALA A 31 -21.03 17.26 -4.61
C ALA A 31 -20.35 16.47 -5.72
N ASP A 32 -19.38 17.09 -6.39
CA ASP A 32 -18.54 16.47 -7.42
C ASP A 32 -17.64 15.42 -6.74
N VAL A 33 -18.21 14.24 -6.47
CA VAL A 33 -17.49 13.13 -5.86
C VAL A 33 -16.52 12.60 -6.93
N PRO A 34 -15.20 12.60 -6.66
CA PRO A 34 -14.22 12.11 -7.61
C PRO A 34 -14.57 10.69 -8.05
N GLU A 35 -14.51 10.44 -9.36
CA GLU A 35 -14.76 9.12 -9.93
C GLU A 35 -13.85 8.08 -9.25
N ARG A 36 -14.43 6.92 -8.88
CA ARG A 36 -13.68 5.89 -8.14
C ARG A 36 -12.40 5.50 -8.90
N LEU A 37 -11.31 5.36 -8.16
CA LEU A 37 -10.03 4.90 -8.68
C LEU A 37 -10.19 3.61 -9.50
N PRO A 38 -9.67 3.55 -10.74
CA PRO A 38 -9.70 2.34 -11.54
C PRO A 38 -9.07 1.16 -10.80
N LYS A 39 -9.66 -0.03 -10.96
CA LYS A 39 -9.32 -1.23 -10.17
C LYS A 39 -7.83 -1.58 -10.21
N LEU A 40 -7.19 -1.41 -11.37
CA LEU A 40 -5.76 -1.66 -11.54
C LEU A 40 -4.90 -0.62 -10.80
N GLN A 41 -5.33 0.65 -10.77
CA GLN A 41 -4.66 1.71 -10.03
C GLN A 41 -4.79 1.50 -8.52
N ALA A 42 -5.98 1.11 -8.04
CA ALA A 42 -6.20 0.76 -6.64
C ALA A 42 -5.36 -0.47 -6.22
N ALA A 43 -5.35 -1.53 -7.03
CA ALA A 43 -4.51 -2.70 -6.79
C ALA A 43 -3.02 -2.34 -6.80
N GLY A 44 -2.58 -1.50 -7.75
CA GLY A 44 -1.22 -0.97 -7.80
C GLY A 44 -0.83 -0.30 -6.49
N TRP A 45 -1.66 0.61 -5.98
CA TRP A 45 -1.42 1.26 -4.68
C TRP A 45 -1.34 0.29 -3.52
N TRP A 46 -2.25 -0.67 -3.42
CA TRP A 46 -2.21 -1.66 -2.34
C TRP A 46 -0.94 -2.51 -2.37
N THR A 47 -0.49 -2.91 -3.56
CA THR A 47 0.75 -3.68 -3.71
C THR A 47 2.01 -2.86 -3.41
N THR A 48 2.05 -1.57 -3.79
CA THR A 48 3.20 -0.71 -3.46
C THR A 48 3.25 -0.38 -1.98
N PHE A 49 2.10 -0.10 -1.33
CA PHE A 49 2.05 0.07 0.13
C PHE A 49 2.46 -1.20 0.86
N GLY A 50 1.99 -2.36 0.43
CA GLY A 50 2.41 -3.65 0.98
C GLY A 50 3.92 -3.86 0.85
N ALA A 51 4.49 -3.53 -0.32
CA ALA A 51 5.92 -3.61 -0.54
C ALA A 51 6.73 -2.72 0.41
N VAL A 52 6.30 -1.48 0.62
CA VAL A 52 6.96 -0.56 1.56
C VAL A 52 6.87 -1.09 2.99
N ALA A 53 5.69 -1.55 3.41
CA ALA A 53 5.51 -2.13 4.74
C ALA A 53 6.42 -3.34 4.98
N LEU A 54 6.52 -4.24 3.99
CA LEU A 54 7.42 -5.40 4.04
C LEU A 54 8.89 -4.98 4.10
N ALA A 55 9.30 -3.99 3.30
CA ALA A 55 10.66 -3.47 3.32
C ALA A 55 11.00 -2.82 4.68
N SER A 56 10.08 -2.05 5.25
CA SER A 56 10.27 -1.44 6.58
C SER A 56 10.39 -2.50 7.68
N ALA A 57 9.51 -3.49 7.68
CA ALA A 57 9.57 -4.60 8.64
C ALA A 57 10.88 -5.40 8.48
N GLY A 58 11.29 -5.68 7.24
CA GLY A 58 12.56 -6.34 6.95
C GLY A 58 13.77 -5.53 7.43
N GLY A 59 13.76 -4.20 7.24
CA GLY A 59 14.81 -3.31 7.74
C GLY A 59 14.94 -3.32 9.26
N VAL A 60 13.81 -3.30 9.99
CA VAL A 60 13.82 -3.41 11.46
C VAL A 60 14.42 -4.74 11.91
N LEU A 61 13.99 -5.86 11.31
CA LEU A 61 14.53 -7.18 11.66
C LEU A 61 16.02 -7.33 11.32
N ALA A 62 16.48 -6.71 10.24
CA ALA A 62 17.90 -6.68 9.90
C ALA A 62 18.72 -5.95 10.98
N GLY A 63 18.22 -4.81 11.49
CA GLY A 63 18.86 -4.09 12.59
C GLY A 63 18.88 -4.87 13.90
N VAL A 64 17.81 -5.62 14.21
CA VAL A 64 17.78 -6.51 15.38
C VAL A 64 18.79 -7.65 15.23
N ALA A 65 18.90 -8.24 14.03
CA ALA A 65 19.88 -9.30 13.76
C ALA A 65 21.33 -8.80 13.98
N GLU A 66 21.65 -7.61 13.47
CA GLU A 66 22.96 -6.97 13.67
C GLU A 66 23.25 -6.72 15.15
N ALA A 67 22.28 -6.22 15.92
CA ALA A 67 22.43 -6.01 17.35
C ALA A 67 22.70 -7.32 18.13
N ARG A 68 22.09 -8.44 17.71
CA ARG A 68 22.34 -9.76 18.32
C ARG A 68 23.73 -10.30 17.97
N GLU A 69 24.18 -10.10 16.73
CA GLU A 69 25.53 -10.48 16.30
C GLU A 69 26.59 -9.68 17.08
N ASP A 70 26.38 -8.38 17.28
CA ASP A 70 27.27 -7.53 18.06
C ASP A 70 27.30 -7.92 19.55
N GLN A 71 26.16 -8.33 20.11
CA GLN A 71 26.11 -8.88 21.48
C GLN A 71 26.91 -10.18 21.57
N ALA A 72 26.75 -11.09 20.61
CA ALA A 72 27.51 -12.34 20.57
C ALA A 72 29.02 -12.08 20.45
N LYS A 73 29.44 -11.14 19.60
CA LYS A 73 30.85 -10.73 19.48
C LYS A 73 31.39 -10.15 20.80
N ARG A 74 30.62 -9.31 21.48
CA ARG A 74 31.00 -8.77 22.79
C ARG A 74 31.11 -9.85 23.86
N LEU A 75 30.25 -10.86 23.82
CA LEU A 75 30.31 -11.98 24.77
C LEU A 75 31.58 -12.82 24.54
N ALA A 76 31.90 -13.11 23.27
CA ALA A 76 33.04 -13.94 22.88
C ALA A 76 34.41 -13.26 23.08
N TYR A 77 34.48 -11.93 22.95
CA TYR A 77 35.72 -11.16 23.11
C TYR A 77 35.73 -10.27 24.38
N GLY A 78 34.73 -10.43 25.24
CA GLY A 78 34.57 -9.67 26.46
C GLY A 78 35.59 -10.06 27.53
N PHE A 79 36.14 -9.06 28.21
CA PHE A 79 36.86 -9.25 29.47
C PHE A 79 35.86 -9.11 30.62
N ASP A 80 35.85 -10.07 31.54
CA ASP A 80 35.09 -9.95 32.77
C ASP A 80 35.78 -8.94 33.69
N LEU A 81 35.14 -7.79 33.88
CA LEU A 81 35.66 -6.67 34.68
C LEU A 81 35.67 -6.96 36.19
N ASN A 82 34.94 -7.98 36.66
CA ASN A 82 34.90 -8.35 38.08
C ASN A 82 35.99 -9.37 38.44
N THR A 83 36.30 -10.30 37.54
CA THR A 83 37.30 -11.36 37.79
C THR A 83 38.64 -11.08 37.11
N GLY A 84 38.69 -10.14 36.17
CA GLY A 84 39.88 -9.81 35.38
C GLY A 84 40.27 -10.90 34.38
N GLN A 85 39.43 -11.92 34.19
CA GLN A 85 39.67 -13.03 33.27
C GLN A 85 39.00 -12.78 31.92
N THR A 86 39.61 -13.32 30.87
CA THR A 86 39.03 -13.34 29.53
C THR A 86 37.92 -14.39 29.50
N ASN A 87 36.77 -14.10 28.90
CA ASN A 87 35.70 -15.09 28.77
C ASN A 87 36.23 -16.31 27.97
N LEU A 88 36.36 -17.46 28.63
CA LEU A 88 36.64 -18.73 27.96
C LEU A 88 35.35 -19.22 27.30
N TYR A 89 35.45 -19.63 26.04
CA TYR A 89 34.30 -20.04 25.23
C TYR A 89 33.46 -21.14 25.90
N ASP A 90 34.08 -22.08 26.62
CA ASP A 90 33.37 -23.15 27.34
C ASP A 90 32.39 -22.63 28.40
N ASP A 91 32.63 -21.46 29.00
CA ASP A 91 31.77 -20.90 30.04
C ASP A 91 30.60 -20.08 29.47
N VAL A 92 30.70 -19.60 28.22
CA VAL A 92 29.72 -18.71 27.56
C VAL A 92 29.13 -19.28 26.27
N GLY A 93 29.49 -20.50 25.90
CA GLY A 93 29.19 -21.12 24.61
C GLY A 93 27.69 -21.25 24.33
N ASP A 94 26.91 -21.69 25.31
CA ASP A 94 25.45 -21.85 25.16
C ASP A 94 24.74 -20.52 24.91
N GLU A 95 25.17 -19.45 25.59
CA GLU A 95 24.60 -18.11 25.43
C GLU A 95 25.02 -17.47 24.11
N TYR A 96 26.28 -17.67 23.70
CA TYR A 96 26.79 -17.26 22.39
C TYR A 96 26.04 -17.94 21.24
N GLU A 97 25.87 -19.26 21.28
CA GLU A 97 25.14 -20.01 20.25
C GLU A 97 23.65 -19.63 20.21
N GLY A 98 23.06 -19.31 21.37
CA GLY A 98 21.69 -18.81 21.47
C GLY A 98 21.53 -17.48 20.72
N LEU A 99 22.42 -16.51 20.97
CA LEU A 99 22.42 -15.21 20.29
C LEU A 99 22.62 -15.35 18.77
N LEU A 100 23.51 -16.23 18.34
CA LEU A 100 23.72 -16.51 16.91
C LEU A 100 22.49 -17.13 16.24
N ARG A 101 21.83 -18.09 16.89
CA ARG A 101 20.60 -18.71 16.37
C ARG A 101 19.49 -17.68 16.23
N GLU A 102 19.30 -16.83 17.24
CA GLU A 102 18.29 -15.77 17.22
C GLU A 102 18.60 -14.72 16.14
N GLY A 103 19.85 -14.28 16.04
CA GLY A 103 20.30 -13.36 14.99
C GLY A 103 20.09 -13.91 13.58
N ASN A 104 20.44 -15.17 13.33
CA ASN A 104 20.26 -15.82 12.03
C ASN A 104 18.76 -15.97 11.66
N ALA A 105 17.91 -16.28 12.63
CA ALA A 105 16.46 -16.33 12.42
C ALA A 105 15.90 -14.96 11.98
N TYR A 106 16.29 -13.87 12.65
CA TYR A 106 15.89 -12.52 12.26
C TYR A 106 16.48 -12.09 10.93
N GLN A 107 17.73 -12.45 10.62
CA GLN A 107 18.33 -12.16 9.33
C GLN A 107 17.58 -12.87 8.19
N TRP A 108 17.20 -14.13 8.39
CA TRP A 108 16.41 -14.87 7.40
C TRP A 108 15.02 -14.26 7.21
N ALA A 109 14.35 -13.90 8.30
CA ALA A 109 13.06 -13.21 8.27
C ALA A 109 13.16 -11.84 7.58
N ALA A 110 14.20 -11.05 7.88
CA ALA A 110 14.46 -9.77 7.22
C ALA A 110 14.61 -9.94 5.71
N ARG A 111 15.41 -10.94 5.30
CA ARG A 111 15.68 -11.21 3.89
C ARG A 111 14.42 -11.65 3.14
N SER A 112 13.58 -12.49 3.75
CA SER A 112 12.33 -12.94 3.13
C SER A 112 11.34 -11.79 2.94
N LEU A 113 11.22 -10.90 3.93
CA LEU A 113 10.37 -9.71 3.83
C LEU A 113 10.85 -8.76 2.73
N ILE A 114 12.16 -8.49 2.64
CA ILE A 114 12.74 -7.61 1.60
C ILE A 114 12.52 -8.19 0.20
N ILE A 115 12.76 -9.49 0.02
CA ILE A 115 12.55 -10.18 -1.27
C ILE A 115 11.07 -10.12 -1.66
N THR A 116 10.18 -10.47 -0.73
CA THR A 116 8.72 -10.46 -0.98
C THR A 116 8.22 -9.06 -1.27
N GLY A 117 8.69 -8.06 -0.51
CA GLY A 117 8.38 -6.65 -0.74
C GLY A 117 8.84 -6.18 -2.12
N SER A 118 10.04 -6.60 -2.55
CA SER A 118 10.56 -6.27 -3.89
C SER A 118 9.69 -6.84 -5.01
N VAL A 119 9.25 -8.10 -4.88
CA VAL A 119 8.31 -8.74 -5.84
C VAL A 119 6.96 -8.03 -5.87
N ALA A 120 6.43 -7.64 -4.70
CA ALA A 120 5.19 -6.89 -4.60
C ALA A 120 5.31 -5.50 -5.26
N LEU A 121 6.45 -4.82 -5.09
CA LEU A 121 6.71 -3.52 -5.71
C LEU A 121 6.71 -3.61 -7.24
N LEU A 122 7.44 -4.58 -7.80
CA LEU A 122 7.49 -4.82 -9.23
C LEU A 122 6.11 -5.13 -9.81
N THR A 123 5.31 -5.90 -9.07
CA THR A 123 3.92 -6.20 -9.43
C THR A 123 3.07 -4.92 -9.47
N GLY A 124 3.17 -4.06 -8.46
CA GLY A 124 2.45 -2.78 -8.40
C GLY A 124 2.81 -1.83 -9.53
N VAL A 125 4.10 -1.68 -9.83
CA VAL A 125 4.57 -0.92 -11.00
C VAL A 125 3.99 -1.49 -12.30
N GLY A 126 3.99 -2.82 -12.45
CA GLY A 126 3.37 -3.49 -13.59
C GLY A 126 1.88 -3.18 -13.75
N LEU A 127 1.14 -3.13 -12.64
CA LEU A 127 -0.29 -2.78 -12.65
C LEU A 127 -0.53 -1.33 -13.11
N PHE A 128 0.30 -0.37 -12.68
CA PHE A 128 0.22 1.01 -13.16
C PHE A 128 0.53 1.13 -14.66
N ILE A 129 1.53 0.39 -15.14
CA ILE A 129 1.86 0.36 -16.57
C ILE A 129 0.69 -0.23 -17.37
N ALA A 130 0.13 -1.35 -16.93
CA ALA A 130 -1.00 -2.00 -17.58
C ALA A 130 -2.23 -1.07 -17.65
N ASP A 131 -2.54 -0.38 -16.56
CA ASP A 131 -3.61 0.61 -16.51
C ASP A 131 -3.37 1.76 -17.51
N GLY A 132 -2.15 2.31 -17.55
CA GLY A 132 -1.77 3.36 -18.50
C GLY A 132 -1.92 2.93 -19.95
N VAL A 133 -1.50 1.72 -20.31
CA VAL A 133 -1.66 1.16 -21.66
C VAL A 133 -3.14 0.94 -21.99
N GLN A 134 -3.94 0.43 -21.05
CA GLN A 134 -5.37 0.19 -21.25
C GLN A 134 -6.13 1.49 -21.50
N ARG A 135 -5.85 2.54 -20.71
CA ARG A 135 -6.47 3.87 -20.90
C ARG A 135 -6.12 4.48 -22.26
N ARG A 136 -4.86 4.36 -22.71
CA ARG A 136 -4.43 4.82 -24.05
C ARG A 136 -5.18 4.10 -25.17
N ARG A 137 -5.35 2.78 -25.07
CA ARG A 137 -6.10 1.99 -26.06
C ARG A 137 -7.59 2.34 -26.06
N ALA A 138 -8.19 2.55 -24.89
CA ALA A 138 -9.59 2.95 -24.77
C ALA A 138 -9.85 4.35 -25.38
N GLY A 139 -8.95 5.31 -25.15
CA GLY A 139 -9.00 6.63 -25.78
C GLY A 139 -8.91 6.57 -27.30
N SER A 140 -7.98 5.76 -27.84
CA SER A 140 -7.84 5.54 -29.29
C SER A 140 -9.08 4.90 -29.92
N SER A 141 -9.69 3.91 -29.26
CA SER A 141 -10.94 3.28 -29.73
C SER A 141 -12.13 4.26 -29.71
N ARG A 142 -12.22 5.13 -28.69
CA ARG A 142 -13.27 6.17 -28.61
C ARG A 142 -13.09 7.20 -29.72
N SER A 143 -11.87 7.65 -30.01
CA SER A 143 -11.57 8.53 -31.15
C SER A 143 -11.81 7.85 -32.51
N ALA A 144 -11.54 6.55 -32.64
CA ALA A 144 -11.82 5.79 -33.86
C ALA A 144 -13.33 5.60 -34.10
N ARG A 145 -14.14 5.41 -33.04
CA ARG A 145 -15.61 5.33 -33.14
C ARG A 145 -16.26 6.68 -33.46
N LEU A 146 -15.71 7.79 -32.94
CA LEU A 146 -16.12 9.15 -33.30
C LEU A 146 -15.73 9.52 -34.75
N ARG A 147 -14.82 8.76 -35.35
CA ARG A 147 -14.37 8.87 -36.75
C ARG A 147 -14.88 7.69 -37.61
N GLY A 148 -16.03 7.12 -37.25
CA GLY A 148 -16.72 6.09 -38.03
C GLY A 148 -17.34 6.63 -39.33
N PRO A 149 -17.63 5.76 -40.32
CA PRO A 149 -17.93 6.11 -41.72
C PRO A 149 -19.38 6.62 -41.90
N GLY A 150 -19.73 7.70 -41.22
CA GLY A 150 -21.05 8.32 -41.31
C GLY A 150 -21.05 9.85 -41.15
N LEU A 151 -19.97 10.44 -40.64
CA LEU A 151 -19.80 11.90 -40.58
C LEU A 151 -19.03 12.41 -41.80
N GLY A 152 -19.61 12.17 -42.97
CA GLY A 152 -19.34 13.03 -44.12
C GLY A 152 -19.87 14.41 -43.77
N ILE A 153 -19.00 15.32 -43.34
CA ILE A 153 -19.29 16.75 -43.39
C ILE A 153 -19.40 17.06 -44.89
N ARG A 154 -20.62 16.94 -45.41
CA ARG A 154 -20.99 17.46 -46.73
C ARG A 154 -20.97 18.97 -46.56
N LEU A 155 -19.83 19.58 -46.87
CA LEU A 155 -19.76 21.01 -47.16
C LEU A 155 -20.68 21.25 -48.36
N GLU A 156 -21.91 21.66 -48.11
CA GLU A 156 -22.74 22.23 -49.16
C GLU A 156 -22.12 23.57 -49.56
N PRO A 157 -21.79 23.79 -50.85
CA PRO A 157 -21.48 25.12 -51.33
C PRO A 157 -22.81 25.88 -51.49
N GLY A 158 -23.31 26.45 -50.40
CA GLY A 158 -24.48 27.32 -50.38
C GLY A 158 -24.06 28.78 -50.15
N PRO A 159 -24.51 29.74 -50.96
CA PRO A 159 -24.02 31.12 -50.90
C PRO A 159 -24.69 31.86 -49.75
N GLY A 160 -23.91 32.33 -48.78
CA GLY A 160 -24.52 32.98 -47.62
C GLY A 160 -23.54 33.59 -46.64
N LEU A 161 -22.55 34.33 -47.13
CA LEU A 161 -21.72 35.18 -46.27
C LEU A 161 -22.54 36.43 -45.92
N ARG A 162 -23.19 36.44 -44.74
CA ARG A 162 -23.67 37.67 -44.11
C ARG A 162 -22.86 37.92 -42.84
N LEU A 163 -21.86 38.78 -42.98
CA LEU A 163 -21.24 39.50 -41.87
C LEU A 163 -22.32 40.39 -41.23
N ARG A 164 -22.55 40.22 -39.93
CA ARG A 164 -23.16 41.25 -39.08
C ARG A 164 -22.02 42.00 -38.41
N PHE A 165 -21.98 43.31 -38.66
CA PHE A 165 -21.33 44.29 -37.80
C PHE A 165 -22.11 44.44 -36.49
#